data_AF-A0A7S2IMB7-F1
#
_entry.id   AF-A0A7S2IMB7-F1
#
_cell.length_a   1.000
_cell.length_b   1.000
_cell.length_c   1.000
_cell.angle_alpha   90.00
_cell.angle_beta   90.00
_cell.angle_gamma   90.00
#
_symmetry.space_group_name_H-M   'P 1'
#
loop_
_entity.id
_entity.type
_entity.pdbx_description
1 polymer ?
#
loop_
_entity_poly.entity_id
_entity_poly.type
_entity_poly.pdbx_seq_one_letter_code
_entity_poly.pdbx_strand_id
1 'polypeptide(L)'
;EGKEYDFQGLYEVTKVATRNLNKVIDLNYYPVVEARNSNMRHRPIGLGVQGLADAYLMMRLPFESEAAKRLNEDIFETMYFAACDASCELAARDGHYETYPGSPASQGKLQFDLWGKTPKSGRWDWAGLKERIVKHGLRNSLLMAPMPTASTAQILGNNESFEPYTQNLYVRRVLSGEFVQVNRHLLRDLIQRGLWTDEMRMQLIAHNGSVQALDLPEDLKELYKTVWEIKQRIV
;
A
#
# COMPACT_ATOMS: atom_id res chain seq x y z
N GLU A 1 25.09 -3.52 4.50
CA GLU A 1 24.68 -2.63 3.40
C GLU A 1 23.23 -2.23 3.63
N GLY A 2 22.92 -0.93 3.56
CA GLY A 2 21.57 -0.43 3.80
C GLY A 2 20.64 -0.84 2.68
N LYS A 3 19.47 -1.39 3.02
CA LYS A 3 18.40 -1.62 2.03
C LYS A 3 17.72 -0.28 1.78
N GLU A 4 17.59 0.09 0.51
CA GLU A 4 16.85 1.27 0.08
C GLU A 4 15.51 0.85 -0.54
N TYR A 5 14.51 1.73 -0.45
CA TYR A 5 13.21 1.50 -1.06
C TYR A 5 13.23 1.98 -2.51
N ASP A 6 12.91 1.09 -3.45
CA ASP A 6 12.93 1.40 -4.89
C ASP A 6 11.65 2.12 -5.35
N PHE A 7 11.66 3.45 -5.25
CA PHE A 7 10.56 4.28 -5.71
C PHE A 7 10.40 4.31 -7.23
N GLN A 8 11.49 4.11 -7.98
CA GLN A 8 11.42 4.09 -9.44
C GLN A 8 10.71 2.82 -9.93
N GLY A 9 11.04 1.66 -9.36
CA GLY A 9 10.33 0.41 -9.61
C GLY A 9 8.84 0.50 -9.23
N LEU A 10 8.52 1.12 -8.09
CA LEU A 10 7.13 1.35 -7.68
C LEU A 10 6.38 2.23 -8.69
N TYR A 11 7.00 3.30 -9.17
CA TYR A 11 6.43 4.18 -10.18
C TYR A 11 6.11 3.41 -11.47
N GLU A 12 7.05 2.64 -12.00
CA GLU A 12 6.89 1.87 -13.24
C GLU A 12 5.76 0.83 -13.14
N VAL A 13 5.73 0.06 -12.05
CA VAL A 13 4.68 -0.94 -11.80
C VAL A 13 3.31 -0.27 -11.63
N THR A 14 3.24 0.87 -10.95
CA THR A 14 1.97 1.60 -10.76
C THR A 14 1.41 2.10 -12.08
N LYS A 15 2.26 2.56 -13.01
CA LYS A 15 1.83 2.93 -14.37
C LYS A 15 1.25 1.74 -15.12
N VAL A 16 1.87 0.56 -15.01
CA VAL A 16 1.35 -0.67 -15.63
C VAL A 16 -0.01 -1.05 -15.02
N ALA A 17 -0.12 -1.05 -13.69
CA ALA A 17 -1.37 -1.36 -12.99
C ALA A 17 -2.51 -0.40 -13.40
N THR A 18 -2.22 0.90 -13.49
CA THR A 18 -3.17 1.93 -13.95
C THR A 18 -3.70 1.62 -15.36
N ARG A 19 -2.81 1.29 -16.31
CA ARG A 19 -3.20 0.94 -17.68
C ARG A 19 -4.01 -0.35 -17.73
N ASN A 20 -3.67 -1.33 -16.91
CA ASN A 20 -4.41 -2.60 -16.82
C ASN A 20 -5.83 -2.36 -16.31
N LEU A 21 -6.00 -1.62 -15.20
CA LEU A 21 -7.31 -1.29 -14.66
C LEU A 21 -8.15 -0.47 -15.65
N ASN A 22 -7.55 0.46 -16.39
CA ASN A 22 -8.28 1.19 -17.42
C ASN A 22 -8.78 0.27 -18.56
N LYS A 23 -8.02 -0.77 -18.95
CA LYS A 23 -8.48 -1.76 -19.93
C LYS A 23 -9.62 -2.61 -19.40
N VAL A 24 -9.61 -2.94 -18.11
CA VAL A 24 -10.67 -3.73 -17.47
C VAL A 24 -12.03 -3.04 -17.63
N ILE A 25 -12.10 -1.70 -17.54
CA ILE A 25 -13.35 -0.95 -17.74
C ILE A 25 -14.01 -1.29 -19.08
N ASP A 26 -13.23 -1.42 -20.16
CA ASP A 26 -13.79 -1.67 -21.49
C ASP A 26 -14.12 -3.16 -21.72
N LEU A 27 -13.39 -4.06 -21.06
CA LEU A 27 -13.52 -5.51 -21.22
C LEU A 27 -14.50 -6.16 -20.23
N ASN A 28 -14.85 -5.46 -19.15
CA ASN A 28 -15.65 -6.03 -18.07
C ASN A 28 -17.07 -6.34 -18.53
N TYR A 29 -17.60 -7.48 -18.09
CA TYR A 29 -19.02 -7.77 -18.19
C TYR A 29 -19.78 -7.02 -17.08
N TYR A 30 -20.72 -6.18 -17.48
CA TYR A 30 -21.54 -5.41 -16.54
C TYR A 30 -22.90 -6.11 -16.34
N PRO A 31 -23.24 -6.53 -15.10
CA PRO A 31 -24.48 -7.24 -14.85
C PRO A 31 -25.72 -6.35 -14.97
N VAL A 32 -25.56 -5.03 -14.83
CA VAL A 32 -26.63 -4.03 -14.95
C VAL A 32 -26.14 -2.82 -15.75
N VAL A 33 -27.05 -2.18 -16.50
CA VAL A 33 -26.70 -1.11 -17.45
C VAL A 33 -26.18 0.15 -16.74
N GLU A 34 -26.68 0.43 -15.54
CA GLU A 34 -26.30 1.56 -14.70
C GLU A 34 -24.82 1.48 -14.31
N ALA A 35 -24.32 0.28 -14.01
CA ALA A 35 -22.93 0.05 -13.69
C ALA A 35 -22.03 0.32 -14.91
N ARG A 36 -22.45 -0.14 -16.10
CA ARG A 36 -21.74 0.16 -17.35
C ARG A 36 -21.73 1.66 -17.63
N ASN A 37 -22.88 2.31 -17.52
CA ASN A 37 -23.02 3.75 -17.76
C ASN A 37 -22.09 4.54 -16.85
N SER A 38 -22.07 4.22 -15.55
CA SER A 38 -21.17 4.87 -14.58
C SER A 38 -19.70 4.68 -14.94
N ASN A 39 -19.26 3.44 -15.20
CA ASN A 39 -17.87 3.17 -15.50
C ASN A 39 -17.41 3.77 -16.84
N MET A 40 -18.24 3.76 -17.88
CA MET A 40 -17.86 4.36 -19.16
C MET A 40 -17.78 5.88 -19.08
N ARG A 41 -18.66 6.52 -18.29
CA ARG A 41 -18.76 7.97 -18.13
C ARG A 41 -17.67 8.57 -17.25
N HIS A 42 -17.30 7.87 -16.18
CA HIS A 42 -16.38 8.39 -15.15
C HIS A 42 -15.03 7.67 -15.15
N ARG A 43 -14.99 6.43 -15.61
CA ARG A 43 -13.79 5.57 -15.66
C ARG A 43 -12.98 5.51 -14.36
N PRO A 44 -13.61 5.37 -13.17
CA PRO A 44 -12.85 5.29 -11.93
C PRO A 44 -12.07 3.98 -11.85
N ILE A 45 -10.89 4.02 -11.25
CA ILE A 45 -10.10 2.85 -10.88
C ILE A 45 -9.70 2.95 -9.40
N GLY A 46 -9.30 1.84 -8.81
CA GLY A 46 -8.85 1.77 -7.42
C GLY A 46 -7.55 1.01 -7.30
N LEU A 47 -6.44 1.73 -7.19
CA LEU A 47 -5.12 1.17 -6.85
C LEU A 47 -4.97 1.12 -5.34
N GLY A 48 -4.57 -0.04 -4.83
CA GLY A 48 -4.26 -0.24 -3.41
C GLY A 48 -2.86 -0.80 -3.21
N VAL A 49 -2.55 -1.06 -1.95
CA VAL A 49 -1.30 -1.66 -1.49
C VAL A 49 -1.59 -2.89 -0.66
N GLN A 50 -0.57 -3.70 -0.44
CA GLN A 50 -0.52 -4.76 0.56
C GLN A 50 0.93 -4.88 1.01
N GLY A 51 1.15 -5.42 2.22
CA GLY A 51 2.48 -5.62 2.75
C GLY A 51 3.21 -4.36 3.18
N LEU A 52 2.49 -3.30 3.58
CA LEU A 52 3.11 -2.09 4.10
C LEU A 52 3.92 -2.38 5.37
N ALA A 53 3.35 -3.16 6.29
CA ALA A 53 4.06 -3.60 7.50
C ALA A 53 5.30 -4.44 7.15
N ASP A 54 5.23 -5.33 6.16
CA ASP A 54 6.39 -6.09 5.69
C ASP A 54 7.51 -5.17 5.18
N ALA A 55 7.15 -4.15 4.39
CA ALA A 55 8.11 -3.18 3.90
C ALA A 55 8.82 -2.47 5.07
N TYR A 56 8.08 -2.04 6.10
CA TYR A 56 8.66 -1.44 7.29
C TYR A 56 9.61 -2.38 8.04
N LEU A 57 9.21 -3.64 8.24
CA LEU A 57 10.06 -4.65 8.86
C LEU A 57 11.34 -4.90 8.06
N MET A 58 11.23 -5.01 6.73
CA MET A 58 12.37 -5.21 5.83
C MET A 58 13.34 -4.02 5.83
N MET A 59 12.82 -2.82 6.03
CA MET A 59 13.57 -1.56 6.13
C MET A 59 14.04 -1.24 7.56
N ARG A 60 13.74 -2.11 8.54
CA ARG A 60 14.07 -1.93 9.98
C ARG A 60 13.43 -0.68 10.59
N LEU A 61 12.20 -0.38 10.19
CA LEU A 61 11.45 0.78 10.68
C LEU A 61 10.31 0.31 11.59
N PRO A 62 10.33 0.64 12.90
CA PRO A 62 9.15 0.51 13.74
C PRO A 62 7.98 1.29 13.14
N PHE A 63 6.77 0.74 13.20
CA PHE A 63 5.58 1.30 12.55
C PHE A 63 5.31 2.76 13.00
N GLU A 64 5.55 3.06 14.29
CA GLU A 64 5.35 4.39 14.89
C GLU A 64 6.50 5.39 14.62
N SER A 65 7.58 4.95 13.95
CA SER A 65 8.76 5.79 13.76
C SER A 65 8.52 6.92 12.75
N GLU A 66 9.15 8.07 12.96
CA GLU A 66 9.12 9.19 11.99
C GLU A 66 9.68 8.78 10.62
N ALA A 67 10.57 7.80 10.58
CA ALA A 67 11.08 7.25 9.33
C ALA A 67 10.02 6.42 8.58
N ALA A 68 9.24 5.58 9.29
CA ALA A 68 8.10 4.86 8.70
C ALA A 68 7.04 5.82 8.18
N LYS A 69 6.73 6.88 8.94
CA LYS A 69 5.80 7.93 8.51
C LYS A 69 6.24 8.65 7.23
N ARG A 70 7.53 9.00 7.12
CA ARG A 70 8.08 9.59 5.88
C ARG A 70 8.01 8.60 4.72
N LEU A 71 8.37 7.34 4.94
CA LEU A 71 8.29 6.30 3.92
C LEU A 71 6.84 6.10 3.46
N ASN A 72 5.86 6.16 4.36
CA ASN A 72 4.44 6.14 4.04
C ASN A 72 4.06 7.27 3.07
N GLU A 73 4.40 8.52 3.42
CA GLU A 73 4.14 9.68 2.58
C GLU A 73 4.77 9.51 1.19
N ASP A 74 6.03 9.08 1.12
CA ASP A 74 6.76 8.89 -0.13
C ASP A 74 6.20 7.75 -1.01
N ILE A 75 5.77 6.64 -0.42
CA ILE A 75 5.14 5.51 -1.15
C ILE A 75 3.86 5.98 -1.82
N PHE A 76 2.96 6.60 -1.05
CA PHE A 76 1.66 7.02 -1.58
C PHE A 76 1.78 8.23 -2.52
N GLU A 77 2.75 9.12 -2.30
CA GLU A 77 3.10 10.18 -3.25
C GLU A 77 3.53 9.59 -4.60
N THR A 78 4.43 8.61 -4.58
CA THR A 78 4.94 7.92 -5.77
C THR A 78 3.82 7.22 -6.54
N MET A 79 2.97 6.46 -5.85
CA MET A 79 1.86 5.76 -6.49
C MET A 79 0.86 6.74 -7.11
N TYR A 80 0.52 7.81 -6.40
CA TYR A 80 -0.42 8.80 -6.90
C TYR A 80 0.14 9.54 -8.12
N PHE A 81 1.42 9.92 -8.08
CA PHE A 81 2.11 10.55 -9.21
C PHE A 81 2.08 9.64 -10.44
N ALA A 82 2.51 8.39 -10.28
CA ALA A 82 2.52 7.39 -11.34
C ALA A 82 1.13 7.15 -11.96
N ALA A 83 0.10 7.05 -11.11
CA ALA A 83 -1.27 6.83 -11.56
C ALA A 83 -1.81 8.03 -12.34
N CYS A 84 -1.60 9.27 -11.86
CA CYS A 84 -1.96 10.48 -12.58
C CYS A 84 -1.21 10.59 -13.90
N ASP A 85 0.08 10.29 -13.91
CA ASP A 85 0.90 10.33 -15.11
C ASP A 85 0.43 9.34 -16.17
N ALA A 86 0.26 8.06 -15.82
CA ALA A 86 -0.27 7.06 -16.75
C ALA A 86 -1.69 7.40 -17.24
N SER A 87 -2.54 7.95 -16.37
CA SER A 87 -3.88 8.36 -16.76
C SER A 87 -3.87 9.59 -17.70
N CYS A 88 -2.91 10.50 -17.54
CA CYS A 88 -2.69 11.62 -18.46
C CYS A 88 -2.17 11.15 -19.82
N GLU A 89 -1.23 10.21 -19.85
CA GLU A 89 -0.76 9.58 -21.10
C GLU A 89 -1.90 8.90 -21.87
N LEU A 90 -2.78 8.19 -21.15
CA LEU A 90 -3.97 7.58 -21.75
C LEU A 90 -4.96 8.64 -22.26
N ALA A 91 -5.11 9.76 -21.55
CA ALA A 91 -5.97 10.86 -22.00
C ALA A 91 -5.43 11.54 -23.27
N ALA A 92 -4.11 11.71 -23.36
CA ALA A 92 -3.46 12.26 -24.54
C ALA A 92 -3.67 11.37 -25.79
N ARG A 93 -3.80 10.05 -25.60
CA ARG A 93 -4.04 9.08 -26.69
C ARG A 93 -5.53 8.90 -27.02
N ASP A 94 -6.36 8.71 -26.01
CA ASP A 94 -7.74 8.22 -26.15
C ASP A 94 -8.82 9.29 -25.79
N GLY A 95 -8.39 10.48 -25.38
CA GLY A 95 -9.23 11.52 -24.77
C GLY A 95 -9.45 11.32 -23.27
N HIS A 96 -9.81 12.38 -22.57
CA HIS A 96 -10.18 12.30 -21.15
C HIS A 96 -11.52 11.57 -20.95
N TYR A 97 -11.84 11.18 -19.71
CA TYR A 97 -13.18 10.63 -19.41
C TYR A 97 -14.27 11.69 -19.64
N GLU A 98 -15.50 11.26 -19.92
CA GLU A 98 -16.60 12.12 -20.39
C GLU A 98 -16.87 13.31 -19.46
N THR A 99 -16.81 13.06 -18.16
CA THR A 99 -17.13 14.04 -17.11
C THR A 99 -15.89 14.73 -16.51
N TYR A 100 -14.78 14.75 -17.25
CA TYR A 100 -13.58 15.48 -16.85
C TYR A 100 -13.79 17.01 -16.83
N PRO A 101 -14.46 17.63 -17.83
CA PRO A 101 -14.71 19.08 -17.80
C PRO A 101 -15.52 19.49 -16.57
N GLY A 102 -15.01 20.48 -15.82
CA GLY A 102 -15.61 20.96 -14.58
C GLY A 102 -15.17 20.23 -13.32
N SER A 103 -14.43 19.12 -13.43
CA SER A 103 -13.82 18.45 -12.28
C SER A 103 -12.69 19.28 -11.63
N PRO A 104 -12.34 19.04 -10.36
CA PRO A 104 -11.17 19.69 -9.74
C PRO A 104 -9.87 19.49 -10.54
N ALA A 105 -9.66 18.29 -11.10
CA ALA A 105 -8.48 18.01 -11.93
C ALA A 105 -8.42 18.85 -13.22
N SER A 106 -9.59 19.18 -13.81
CA SER A 106 -9.66 20.13 -14.94
C SER A 106 -9.28 21.56 -14.58
N GLN A 107 -9.29 21.89 -13.29
CA GLN A 107 -8.84 23.18 -12.76
C GLN A 107 -7.40 23.14 -12.23
N GLY A 108 -6.65 22.05 -12.52
CA GLY A 108 -5.28 21.86 -12.04
C GLY A 108 -5.18 21.50 -10.55
N LYS A 109 -6.29 21.16 -9.89
CA LYS A 109 -6.32 20.76 -8.48
C LYS A 109 -6.27 19.23 -8.36
N LEU A 110 -5.22 18.72 -7.73
CA LEU A 110 -5.05 17.32 -7.37
C LEU A 110 -5.39 17.09 -5.90
N GLN A 111 -5.39 15.82 -5.47
CA GLN A 111 -5.90 15.43 -4.15
C GLN A 111 -5.22 16.18 -3.00
N PHE A 112 -3.91 16.36 -3.04
CA PHE A 112 -3.18 17.08 -1.99
C PHE A 112 -3.53 18.58 -1.94
N ASP A 113 -3.86 19.20 -3.08
CA ASP A 113 -4.30 20.60 -3.12
C ASP A 113 -5.64 20.76 -2.39
N LEU A 114 -6.55 19.79 -2.56
CA LEU A 114 -7.84 19.76 -1.87
C LEU A 114 -7.70 19.61 -0.35
N TRP A 115 -6.56 19.10 0.12
CA TRP A 115 -6.23 18.98 1.54
C TRP A 115 -5.36 20.15 2.05
N GLY A 116 -5.03 21.11 1.19
CA GLY A 116 -4.09 22.19 1.53
C GLY A 116 -2.69 21.68 1.88
N LYS A 117 -2.25 20.59 1.24
CA LYS A 117 -0.95 19.96 1.45
C LYS A 117 -0.04 20.15 0.24
N THR A 118 1.26 20.12 0.50
CA THR A 118 2.30 20.12 -0.54
C THR A 118 3.10 18.82 -0.42
N PRO A 119 3.28 18.06 -1.51
CA PRO A 119 4.16 16.90 -1.54
C PRO A 119 5.57 17.28 -1.10
N LYS A 120 6.22 16.45 -0.27
CA LYS A 120 7.48 16.80 0.40
C LYS A 120 8.67 16.00 -0.09
N SER A 121 8.45 14.92 -0.84
CA SER A 121 9.54 14.02 -1.22
C SER A 121 10.58 14.70 -2.13
N GLY A 122 10.15 15.68 -2.93
CA GLY A 122 10.97 16.31 -3.97
C GLY A 122 11.34 15.37 -5.13
N ARG A 123 10.80 14.14 -5.17
CA ARG A 123 11.16 13.11 -6.17
C ARG A 123 10.46 13.31 -7.50
N TRP A 124 9.27 13.92 -7.50
CA TRP A 124 8.36 13.93 -8.65
C TRP A 124 8.02 15.34 -9.10
N ASP A 125 8.07 15.57 -10.41
CA ASP A 125 7.73 16.86 -11.02
C ASP A 125 6.21 17.05 -11.12
N TRP A 126 5.60 17.45 -10.01
CA TRP A 126 4.17 17.76 -9.93
C TRP A 126 3.77 18.96 -10.79
N ALA A 127 4.67 19.92 -11.01
CA ALA A 127 4.38 21.10 -11.82
C ALA A 127 4.23 20.69 -13.30
N GLY A 128 5.21 19.99 -13.85
CA GLY A 128 5.14 19.47 -15.22
C GLY A 128 4.00 18.48 -15.43
N LEU A 129 3.67 17.65 -14.43
CA LEU A 129 2.48 16.78 -14.50
C LEU A 129 1.18 17.59 -14.54
N LYS A 130 1.02 18.62 -13.69
CA LYS A 130 -0.17 19.49 -13.71
C LYS A 130 -0.34 20.19 -15.05
N GLU A 131 0.73 20.69 -15.66
CA GLU A 131 0.68 21.30 -16.99
C GLU A 131 0.17 20.32 -18.06
N ARG A 132 0.68 19.08 -18.05
CA ARG A 132 0.19 18.03 -18.96
C ARG A 132 -1.26 17.64 -18.70
N ILE A 133 -1.68 17.58 -17.44
CA ILE A 133 -3.07 17.31 -17.08
C ILE A 133 -3.99 18.42 -17.59
N VAL A 134 -3.63 19.70 -17.45
CA VAL A 134 -4.42 20.81 -18.01
C VAL A 134 -4.52 20.70 -19.54
N LYS A 135 -3.44 20.29 -20.21
CA LYS A 135 -3.39 20.16 -21.67
C LYS A 135 -4.17 18.96 -22.22
N HIS A 136 -4.06 17.80 -21.58
CA HIS A 136 -4.55 16.52 -22.13
C HIS A 136 -5.72 15.92 -21.34
N GLY A 137 -5.90 16.35 -20.09
CA GLY A 137 -6.82 15.76 -19.15
C GLY A 137 -6.32 14.48 -18.50
N LEU A 138 -7.26 13.77 -17.87
CA LEU A 138 -7.04 12.44 -17.27
C LEU A 138 -8.03 11.44 -17.87
N ARG A 139 -7.61 10.19 -18.03
CA ARG A 139 -8.48 9.12 -18.54
C ARG A 139 -9.40 8.55 -17.47
N ASN A 140 -9.06 8.72 -16.19
CA ASN A 140 -9.75 8.13 -15.05
C ASN A 140 -10.08 9.23 -14.03
N SER A 141 -11.30 9.22 -13.49
CA SER A 141 -11.76 10.23 -12.52
C SER A 141 -11.14 10.06 -11.13
N LEU A 142 -10.94 8.81 -10.71
CA LEU A 142 -10.36 8.40 -9.43
C LEU A 142 -9.32 7.31 -9.69
N LEU A 143 -8.28 7.26 -8.85
CA LEU A 143 -7.08 6.45 -9.09
C LEU A 143 -6.70 5.55 -7.92
N MET A 144 -6.75 6.07 -6.69
CA MET A 144 -6.22 5.43 -5.50
C MET A 144 -7.36 5.05 -4.55
N ALA A 145 -7.40 3.79 -4.12
CA ALA A 145 -8.33 3.28 -3.13
C ALA A 145 -7.75 2.02 -2.46
N PRO A 146 -6.88 2.17 -1.43
CA PRO A 146 -6.38 1.05 -0.67
C PRO A 146 -7.52 0.23 -0.06
N MET A 147 -7.63 -1.04 -0.47
CA MET A 147 -8.71 -1.95 -0.10
C MET A 147 -8.23 -3.03 0.87
N PRO A 148 -9.15 -3.76 1.53
CA PRO A 148 -8.81 -5.03 2.17
C PRO A 148 -8.24 -6.01 1.14
N THR A 149 -7.11 -6.64 1.47
CA THR A 149 -6.41 -7.57 0.57
C THR A 149 -6.35 -8.98 1.14
N ALA A 150 -7.28 -9.37 2.01
CA ALA A 150 -7.26 -10.61 2.78
C ALA A 150 -6.82 -11.84 1.97
N SER A 151 -7.48 -12.14 0.84
CA SER A 151 -7.13 -13.31 0.05
C SER A 151 -5.84 -13.14 -0.76
N THR A 152 -5.62 -11.97 -1.39
CA THR A 152 -4.47 -11.74 -2.26
C THR A 152 -3.16 -11.59 -1.48
N ALA A 153 -3.21 -10.98 -0.29
CA ALA A 153 -2.08 -10.87 0.62
C ALA A 153 -1.68 -12.24 1.17
N GLN A 154 -2.65 -13.11 1.49
CA GLN A 154 -2.34 -14.49 1.86
C GLN A 154 -1.69 -15.28 0.72
N ILE A 155 -2.14 -15.10 -0.53
CA ILE A 155 -1.54 -15.76 -1.71
C ILE A 155 -0.09 -15.31 -1.88
N LEU A 156 0.19 -14.01 -1.78
CA LEU A 156 1.54 -13.46 -1.93
C LEU A 156 2.40 -13.59 -0.66
N GLY A 157 1.78 -13.93 0.46
CA GLY A 157 2.45 -14.01 1.75
C GLY A 157 2.83 -12.64 2.33
N ASN A 158 2.02 -11.62 2.13
CA ASN A 158 2.18 -10.30 2.73
C ASN A 158 1.18 -10.09 3.86
N ASN A 159 1.42 -9.09 4.71
CA ASN A 159 0.42 -8.54 5.61
C ASN A 159 -0.67 -7.80 4.82
N GLU A 160 -1.85 -7.70 5.41
CA GLU A 160 -3.00 -7.10 4.74
C GLU A 160 -2.85 -5.58 4.58
N SER A 161 -3.18 -5.11 3.38
CA SER A 161 -3.31 -3.70 3.03
C SER A 161 -2.16 -2.81 3.58
N PHE A 162 -2.52 -1.73 4.26
CA PHE A 162 -1.63 -0.82 4.98
C PHE A 162 -1.60 -1.09 6.50
N GLU A 163 -2.16 -2.20 6.96
CA GLU A 163 -2.35 -2.47 8.39
C GLU A 163 -1.04 -2.88 9.07
N PRO A 164 -0.85 -2.58 10.37
CA PRO A 164 0.17 -3.23 11.19
C PRO A 164 -0.09 -4.73 11.31
N TYR A 165 0.90 -5.49 11.79
CA TYR A 165 0.68 -6.89 12.14
C TYR A 165 -0.29 -6.99 13.33
N THR A 166 -1.41 -7.69 13.15
CA THR A 166 -2.36 -7.94 14.23
C THR A 166 -1.74 -8.79 15.35
N GLN A 167 -0.96 -9.79 14.97
CA GLN A 167 -0.21 -10.69 15.86
C GLN A 167 1.04 -11.17 15.14
N ASN A 168 2.14 -11.44 15.87
CA ASN A 168 3.30 -12.13 15.27
C ASN A 168 3.13 -13.65 15.21
N LEU A 169 1.95 -14.16 15.53
CA LEU A 169 1.61 -15.57 15.54
C LEU A 169 0.17 -15.72 15.05
N TYR A 170 -0.06 -16.52 14.02
CA TYR A 170 -1.39 -16.77 13.47
C TYR A 170 -1.62 -18.27 13.25
N VAL A 171 -2.85 -18.70 13.49
CA VAL A 171 -3.26 -20.09 13.29
C VAL A 171 -3.85 -20.25 11.90
N ARG A 172 -3.20 -21.04 11.05
CA ARG A 172 -3.69 -21.37 9.72
C ARG A 172 -4.43 -22.70 9.76
N ARG A 173 -5.73 -22.65 9.45
CA ARG A 173 -6.58 -23.84 9.30
C ARG A 173 -6.49 -24.37 7.87
N VAL A 174 -6.09 -25.63 7.72
CA VAL A 174 -6.10 -26.36 6.45
C VAL A 174 -6.81 -27.70 6.64
N LEU A 175 -7.09 -28.41 5.55
CA LEU A 175 -7.77 -29.71 5.59
C LEU A 175 -7.06 -30.74 6.50
N SER A 176 -5.74 -30.63 6.64
CA SER A 176 -4.91 -31.52 7.47
C SER A 176 -4.75 -31.08 8.93
N GLY A 177 -5.45 -30.02 9.37
CA GLY A 177 -5.43 -29.54 10.75
C GLY A 177 -5.10 -28.05 10.90
N GLU A 178 -4.82 -27.64 12.13
CA GLU A 178 -4.43 -26.28 12.49
C GLU A 178 -2.90 -26.17 12.63
N PHE A 179 -2.30 -25.22 11.91
CA PHE A 179 -0.85 -24.98 11.96
C PHE A 179 -0.58 -23.58 12.48
N VAL A 180 0.18 -23.49 13.56
CA VAL A 180 0.68 -22.21 14.08
C VAL A 180 1.81 -21.71 13.19
N GLN A 181 1.63 -20.54 12.59
CA GLN A 181 2.65 -19.85 11.81
C GLN A 181 3.09 -18.59 12.55
N VAL A 182 4.41 -18.45 12.70
CA VAL A 182 5.03 -17.24 13.26
C VAL A 182 5.27 -16.26 12.12
N ASN A 183 5.23 -14.96 12.40
CA ASN A 183 5.65 -13.91 11.49
C ASN A 183 7.03 -14.26 10.93
N ARG A 184 7.11 -14.43 9.61
CA ARG A 184 8.31 -14.90 8.90
C ARG A 184 9.52 -13.98 9.15
N HIS A 185 9.27 -12.68 9.29
CA HIS A 185 10.32 -11.69 9.52
C HIS A 185 10.87 -11.83 10.94
N LEU A 186 9.99 -11.94 11.93
CA LEU A 186 10.39 -12.15 13.33
C LEU A 186 11.17 -13.46 13.47
N LEU A 187 10.66 -14.55 12.91
CA LEU A 187 11.33 -15.85 12.97
C LEU A 187 12.74 -15.78 12.35
N ARG A 188 12.88 -15.12 11.20
CA ARG A 188 14.18 -14.94 10.54
C ARG A 188 15.14 -14.14 11.43
N ASP A 189 14.68 -13.06 12.05
CA ASP A 189 15.49 -12.24 12.95
C ASP A 189 15.94 -12.99 14.20
N LEU A 190 15.02 -13.75 14.82
CA LEU A 190 15.32 -14.57 15.99
C LEU A 190 16.36 -15.64 15.65
N ILE A 191 16.22 -16.33 14.51
CA ILE A 191 17.20 -17.33 14.06
C ILE A 191 18.55 -16.68 13.79
N GLN A 192 18.58 -15.54 13.08
CA GLN A 192 19.83 -14.84 12.75
C GLN A 192 20.58 -14.36 13.99
N ARG A 193 19.88 -14.04 15.08
CA ARG A 193 20.47 -13.62 16.35
C ARG A 193 20.70 -14.77 17.34
N GLY A 194 20.40 -16.02 16.96
CA GLY A 194 20.53 -17.18 17.85
C GLY A 194 19.54 -17.17 19.02
N LEU A 195 18.43 -16.43 18.90
CA LEU A 195 17.39 -16.26 19.93
C LEU A 195 16.22 -17.23 19.76
N TRP A 196 16.19 -18.01 18.67
CA TRP A 196 15.11 -18.95 18.40
C TRP A 196 15.33 -20.29 19.13
N THR A 197 14.58 -20.50 20.21
CA THR A 197 14.57 -21.74 21.00
C THR A 197 13.14 -22.28 21.16
N ASP A 198 13.00 -23.55 21.58
CA ASP A 198 11.69 -24.11 21.89
C ASP A 198 10.99 -23.34 23.02
N GLU A 199 11.75 -22.85 23.99
CA GLU A 199 11.23 -22.00 25.07
C GLU A 199 10.73 -20.65 24.53
N MET A 200 11.49 -19.98 23.66
CA MET A 200 11.05 -18.74 23.00
C MET A 200 9.75 -18.96 22.21
N ARG A 201 9.64 -20.10 21.50
CA ARG A 201 8.42 -20.47 20.79
C ARG A 201 7.23 -20.65 21.73
N MET A 202 7.41 -21.35 22.85
CA MET A 202 6.35 -21.53 23.85
C MET A 202 5.92 -20.21 24.47
N GLN A 203 6.88 -19.33 24.78
CA GLN A 203 6.60 -18.00 25.32
C GLN A 203 5.83 -17.11 24.33
N LEU A 204 6.20 -17.14 23.03
CA LEU A 204 5.44 -16.44 21.98
C LEU A 204 3.99 -16.93 21.88
N ILE A 205 3.76 -18.24 22.00
CA ILE A 205 2.40 -18.81 22.03
C ILE A 205 1.65 -18.33 23.28
N ALA A 206 2.28 -18.40 24.46
CA ALA A 206 1.68 -17.98 25.72
C ALA A 206 1.26 -16.50 25.73
N HIS A 207 2.02 -15.65 25.03
CA HIS A 207 1.74 -14.22 24.88
C HIS A 207 0.97 -13.87 23.60
N ASN A 208 0.30 -14.84 22.97
CA ASN A 208 -0.52 -14.63 21.76
C ASN A 208 0.20 -13.87 20.63
N GLY A 209 1.50 -14.11 20.46
CA GLY A 209 2.34 -13.47 19.45
C GLY A 209 2.86 -12.07 19.80
N SER A 210 2.64 -11.57 21.03
CA SER A 210 3.32 -10.38 21.52
C SER A 210 4.78 -10.70 21.88
N VAL A 211 5.68 -9.78 21.53
CA VAL A 211 7.11 -9.86 21.88
C VAL A 211 7.49 -9.02 23.12
N GLN A 212 6.57 -8.20 23.63
CA GLN A 212 6.91 -7.15 24.61
C GLN A 212 7.35 -7.72 25.96
N ALA A 213 6.73 -8.81 26.39
CA ALA A 213 7.04 -9.49 27.65
C ALA A 213 8.22 -10.48 27.55
N LEU A 214 8.77 -10.70 26.35
CA LEU A 214 9.84 -11.67 26.13
C LEU A 214 11.21 -11.08 26.47
N ASP A 215 12.18 -11.94 26.80
CA ASP A 215 13.58 -11.53 26.95
C ASP A 215 14.21 -11.37 25.56
N LEU A 216 13.88 -10.24 24.92
CA LEU A 216 14.35 -9.87 23.59
C LEU A 216 14.98 -8.47 23.62
N PRO A 217 15.98 -8.20 22.76
CA PRO A 217 16.50 -6.86 22.53
C PRO A 217 15.39 -5.85 22.23
N GLU A 218 15.53 -4.63 22.77
CA GLU A 218 14.53 -3.57 22.66
C GLU A 218 14.23 -3.19 21.20
N ASP A 219 15.24 -3.27 20.32
CA ASP A 219 15.07 -2.98 18.90
C ASP A 219 14.11 -3.98 18.21
N LEU A 220 14.10 -5.25 18.62
CA LEU A 220 13.12 -6.23 18.13
C LEU A 220 11.74 -5.98 18.74
N LYS A 221 11.66 -5.62 20.02
CA LYS A 221 10.39 -5.32 20.67
C LYS A 221 9.67 -4.15 20.00
N GLU A 222 10.42 -3.08 19.71
CA GLU A 222 9.91 -1.92 18.98
C GLU A 222 9.53 -2.25 17.53
N LEU A 223 10.34 -3.05 16.83
CA LEU A 223 10.08 -3.41 15.44
C LEU A 223 8.86 -4.32 15.25
N TYR A 224 8.61 -5.22 16.21
CA TYR A 224 7.56 -6.25 16.12
C TYR A 224 6.36 -5.97 17.03
N LYS A 225 6.11 -4.70 17.36
CA LYS A 225 4.85 -4.30 18.00
C LYS A 225 3.65 -4.76 17.19
N THR A 226 2.65 -5.29 17.88
CA THR A 226 1.37 -5.64 17.28
C THR A 226 0.44 -4.42 17.22
N VAL A 227 -0.64 -4.49 16.44
CA VAL A 227 -1.64 -3.40 16.34
C VAL A 227 -2.21 -2.99 17.72
N TRP A 228 -2.28 -3.93 18.66
CA TRP A 228 -2.77 -3.72 20.02
C TRP A 228 -1.80 -2.93 20.90
N GLU A 229 -0.53 -2.89 20.51
CA GLU A 229 0.57 -2.23 21.21
C GLU A 229 0.93 -0.88 20.58
N ILE A 230 0.36 -0.58 19.40
CA ILE A 230 0.58 0.66 18.66
C ILE A 230 -0.52 1.66 19.00
N LYS A 231 -0.13 2.93 19.21
CA LYS A 231 -1.10 4.01 19.47
C LYS A 231 -1.97 4.25 18.24
N GLN A 232 -3.27 4.04 18.36
CA GLN A 232 -4.25 4.23 17.27
C GLN A 232 -4.34 5.68 16.74
N ARG A 233 -3.83 6.67 17.47
CA ARG A 233 -3.69 8.05 16.95
C ARG A 233 -2.60 8.18 15.88
N ILE A 234 -1.68 7.23 15.84
CA ILE A 234 -0.50 7.22 14.94
C ILE A 234 -0.76 6.35 13.70
N VAL A 235 -1.56 5.29 13.84
CA VAL A 235 -2.11 4.46 12.75
C VAL A 235 -3.10 5.27 11.93
#